data_AF-A0A7C8PTG2-F1
#
_entry.id   AF-A0A7C8PTG2-F1
#
_cell.length_a   1.000
_cell.length_b   1.000
_cell.length_c   1.000
_cell.angle_alpha   90.00
_cell.angle_beta   90.00
_cell.angle_gamma   90.00
#
_symmetry.space_group_name_H-M   'P 1'
#
loop_
_entity.id
_entity.type
_entity.pdbx_description
1 polymer ?
#
loop_
_entity_poly.entity_id
_entity_poly.type
_entity_poly.pdbx_seq_one_letter_code
_entity_poly.pdbx_strand_id
1 'polypeptide(L)'
;MSYAEVAARGGPQDPEEVAAPPVPEIVPSDSSVASLVDVDSGISVVSSDFPNQPVKTYTQAERLELEAAVEAEESAAREAAAKKKKGGKSESDLVVWLKDPVHSGGAIVSTVLVVGLGVVGWRKYRLGQFSWSTAGIGAGILAGVSLVEYFVGKFAQSYLTKRK
;
A
#
# COMPACT_ATOMS: atom_id res chain seq x y z
N MET A 1 -12.83 -44.08 -45.29
CA MET A 1 -13.32 -42.68 -45.23
C MET A 1 -13.11 -42.19 -43.80
N SER A 2 -12.09 -41.36 -43.56
CA SER A 2 -11.76 -40.84 -42.23
C SER A 2 -12.48 -39.50 -41.98
N TYR A 3 -13.06 -39.31 -40.79
CA TYR A 3 -13.70 -38.04 -40.38
C TYR A 3 -12.72 -36.85 -40.43
N ALA A 4 -11.43 -37.09 -40.17
CA ALA A 4 -10.41 -36.05 -40.22
C ALA A 4 -10.20 -35.49 -41.63
N GLU A 5 -10.39 -36.31 -42.65
CA GLU A 5 -10.18 -35.94 -44.06
C GLU A 5 -11.33 -35.11 -44.63
N VAL A 6 -12.54 -35.31 -44.09
CA VAL A 6 -13.73 -34.49 -44.42
C VAL A 6 -13.62 -33.10 -43.78
N ALA A 7 -13.14 -33.02 -42.53
CA ALA A 7 -12.94 -31.75 -41.84
C ALA A 7 -11.84 -30.90 -42.48
N ALA A 8 -10.77 -31.53 -43.00
CA ALA A 8 -9.66 -30.84 -43.65
C ALA A 8 -10.02 -30.21 -45.00
N ARG A 9 -11.05 -30.70 -45.69
CA ARG A 9 -11.43 -30.20 -47.03
C ARG A 9 -12.22 -28.89 -47.02
N GLY A 10 -12.78 -28.48 -45.88
CA GLY A 10 -13.65 -27.31 -45.78
C GLY A 10 -14.96 -27.50 -46.56
N GLY A 11 -16.06 -26.91 -46.06
CA GLY A 11 -17.30 -26.87 -46.84
C GLY A 11 -17.16 -25.94 -48.05
N PRO A 12 -17.90 -26.15 -49.15
CA PRO A 12 -17.97 -25.16 -50.22
C PRO A 12 -18.51 -23.84 -49.64
N GLN A 13 -17.70 -22.78 -49.71
CA GLN A 13 -18.14 -21.43 -49.38
C GLN A 13 -18.87 -20.84 -50.59
N ASP A 14 -20.04 -20.23 -50.36
CA ASP A 14 -20.73 -19.48 -51.41
C ASP A 14 -19.87 -18.29 -51.86
N PRO A 15 -19.91 -17.90 -53.15
CA PRO A 15 -19.04 -16.84 -53.68
C PRO A 15 -19.28 -15.48 -52.99
N GLU A 16 -20.45 -15.28 -52.38
CA GLU A 16 -20.76 -14.10 -51.58
C GLU A 16 -20.03 -14.09 -50.22
N GLU A 17 -19.71 -15.25 -49.65
CA GLU A 17 -18.96 -15.37 -48.37
C GLU A 17 -17.43 -15.26 -48.56
N VAL A 18 -16.94 -15.51 -49.77
CA VAL A 18 -15.51 -15.33 -50.12
C VAL A 18 -15.17 -13.85 -50.30
N ALA A 19 -16.17 -13.02 -50.60
CA ALA A 19 -15.98 -11.58 -50.76
C ALA A 19 -15.70 -10.93 -49.40
N ALA A 20 -14.54 -10.27 -49.28
CA ALA A 20 -14.27 -9.42 -48.12
C ALA A 20 -15.34 -8.32 -48.03
N PRO A 21 -15.86 -8.00 -46.83
CA PRO A 21 -16.80 -6.91 -46.68
C PRO A 21 -16.17 -5.60 -47.19
N PRO A 22 -16.97 -4.70 -47.82
CA PRO A 22 -16.45 -3.44 -48.33
C PRO A 22 -15.82 -2.63 -47.18
N VAL A 23 -14.62 -2.09 -47.43
CA VAL A 23 -13.91 -1.25 -46.45
C VAL A 23 -14.74 0.02 -46.25
N PRO A 24 -15.05 0.42 -45.00
CA PRO A 24 -15.75 1.67 -44.76
C PRO A 24 -14.92 2.85 -45.28
N GLU A 25 -15.48 3.62 -46.20
CA GLU A 25 -14.86 4.85 -46.70
C GLU A 25 -14.85 5.90 -45.58
N ILE A 26 -13.66 6.41 -45.27
CA ILE A 26 -13.49 7.51 -44.33
C ILE A 26 -13.72 8.80 -45.12
N VAL A 27 -14.77 9.55 -44.80
CA VAL A 27 -14.98 10.88 -45.36
C VAL A 27 -13.83 11.79 -44.89
N PRO A 28 -13.03 12.40 -45.79
CA PRO A 28 -11.94 13.28 -45.38
C PRO A 28 -12.53 14.57 -44.80
N SER A 29 -12.63 14.63 -43.48
CA SER A 29 -12.98 15.84 -42.73
C SER A 29 -11.71 16.63 -42.40
N ASP A 30 -11.00 17.12 -43.41
CA ASP A 30 -9.77 17.92 -43.24
C ASP A 30 -10.06 19.38 -42.77
N SER A 31 -11.26 19.66 -42.26
CA SER A 31 -11.60 20.98 -41.72
C SER A 31 -10.85 21.32 -40.42
N SER A 32 -10.15 20.37 -39.81
CA SER A 32 -9.43 20.55 -38.54
C SER A 32 -8.01 21.12 -38.66
N VAL A 33 -7.43 21.23 -39.86
CA VAL A 33 -6.09 21.85 -40.06
C VAL A 33 -6.14 23.37 -40.24
N ALA A 34 -7.32 23.96 -40.39
CA ALA A 34 -7.48 25.41 -40.57
C ALA A 34 -7.29 26.22 -39.27
N SER A 35 -7.21 25.55 -38.11
CA SER A 35 -6.94 26.17 -36.81
C SER A 35 -5.53 25.84 -36.30
N LEU A 36 -4.53 25.93 -37.19
CA LEU A 36 -3.16 26.17 -36.77
C LEU A 36 -3.04 27.65 -36.38
N VAL A 37 -3.74 28.03 -35.31
CA VAL A 37 -3.46 29.28 -34.60
C VAL A 37 -2.00 29.15 -34.18
N ASP A 38 -1.16 30.09 -34.63
CA ASP A 38 0.24 30.17 -34.22
C ASP A 38 0.28 29.92 -32.72
N VAL A 39 0.82 28.75 -32.35
CA VAL A 39 1.04 28.41 -30.95
C VAL A 39 2.05 29.43 -30.51
N ASP A 40 1.55 30.45 -29.82
CA ASP A 40 2.28 31.61 -29.30
C ASP A 40 3.69 31.16 -28.93
N SER A 41 4.66 31.46 -29.79
CA SER A 41 6.05 31.10 -29.61
C SER A 41 6.67 32.04 -28.59
N GLY A 42 6.01 32.19 -27.45
CA GLY A 42 6.50 32.93 -26.31
C GLY A 42 7.87 32.39 -25.99
N ILE A 43 8.90 33.22 -26.20
CA ILE A 43 10.27 32.85 -25.92
C ILE A 43 10.32 32.49 -24.44
N SER A 44 10.46 31.20 -24.15
CA SER A 44 10.68 30.70 -22.80
C SER A 44 12.08 31.15 -22.37
N VAL A 45 12.17 32.35 -21.80
CA VAL A 45 13.43 32.87 -21.27
C VAL A 45 13.72 32.13 -19.96
N VAL A 46 14.73 31.27 -20.01
CA VAL A 46 15.30 30.65 -18.83
C VAL A 46 16.10 31.71 -18.08
N SER A 47 15.98 31.75 -16.74
CA SER A 47 16.78 32.67 -15.91
C SER A 47 18.28 32.47 -16.17
N SER A 48 19.05 33.56 -16.18
CA SER A 48 20.51 33.54 -16.36
C SER A 48 21.23 32.69 -15.29
N ASP A 49 20.60 32.44 -14.15
CA ASP A 49 21.17 31.67 -13.05
C ASP A 49 20.95 30.16 -13.16
N PHE A 50 20.16 29.70 -14.12
CA PHE A 50 19.89 28.27 -14.39
C PHE A 50 21.14 27.37 -14.43
N PRO A 51 22.28 27.75 -15.03
CA PRO A 51 23.49 26.91 -14.99
C PRO A 51 24.02 26.67 -13.57
N ASN A 52 23.80 27.61 -12.66
CA ASN A 52 24.27 27.57 -11.26
C ASN A 52 23.27 26.95 -10.29
N GLN A 53 22.04 26.65 -10.75
CA GLN A 53 21.03 26.03 -9.89
C GLN A 53 21.42 24.58 -9.56
N PRO A 54 21.29 24.16 -8.28
CA PRO A 54 21.57 22.79 -7.86
C PRO A 54 20.53 21.81 -8.40
N VAL A 55 19.32 22.30 -8.71
CA VAL A 55 18.20 21.51 -9.23
C VAL A 55 17.73 22.17 -10.52
N LYS A 56 17.90 21.49 -11.64
CA LYS A 56 17.61 22.04 -12.98
C LYS A 56 16.32 21.52 -13.59
N THR A 57 15.76 20.46 -13.01
CA THR A 57 14.53 19.83 -13.49
C THR A 57 13.55 19.60 -12.36
N TYR A 58 12.26 19.67 -12.67
CA TYR A 58 11.19 19.39 -11.71
C TYR A 58 11.31 17.96 -11.13
N THR A 59 11.72 16.99 -11.96
CA THR A 59 11.94 15.60 -11.54
C THR A 59 13.07 15.44 -10.52
N GLN A 60 14.09 16.31 -10.56
CA GLN A 60 15.17 16.29 -9.58
C GLN A 60 14.71 16.91 -8.25
N ALA A 61 13.87 17.94 -8.31
CA ALA A 61 13.25 18.53 -7.12
C ALA A 61 12.37 17.50 -6.40
N GLU A 62 11.48 16.83 -7.16
CA GLU A 62 10.59 15.80 -6.62
C GLU A 62 11.37 14.64 -5.98
N ARG A 63 12.49 14.23 -6.59
CA ARG A 63 13.36 13.20 -6.02
C ARG A 63 13.98 13.64 -4.69
N LEU A 64 14.49 14.87 -4.60
CA LEU A 64 15.09 15.39 -3.37
C LEU A 64 14.08 15.53 -2.25
N GLU A 65 12.85 15.96 -2.56
CA GLU A 65 11.76 16.05 -1.57
C GLU A 65 11.39 14.66 -1.01
N LEU A 66 11.31 13.65 -1.89
CA LEU A 66 11.04 12.28 -1.46
C LEU A 66 12.19 11.68 -0.63
N GLU A 67 13.45 11.90 -1.04
CA GLU A 67 14.63 11.44 -0.29
C GLU A 67 14.70 12.10 1.10
N ALA A 68 14.45 13.41 1.18
CA ALA A 68 14.39 14.15 2.43
C ALA A 68 13.25 13.67 3.36
N ALA A 69 12.08 13.36 2.80
CA ALA A 69 10.96 12.81 3.57
C ALA A 69 11.29 11.44 4.16
N VAL A 70 11.96 10.57 3.40
CA VAL A 70 12.40 9.25 3.86
C VAL A 70 13.46 9.37 4.95
N GLU A 71 14.44 10.26 4.78
CA GLU A 71 15.50 10.49 5.78
C GLU A 71 14.94 11.11 7.08
N ALA A 72 13.96 12.00 6.98
CA ALA A 72 13.24 12.54 8.13
C ALA A 72 12.42 11.45 8.86
N GLU A 73 11.75 10.56 8.14
CA GLU A 73 11.02 9.43 8.74
C GLU A 73 11.99 8.46 9.43
N GLU A 74 13.13 8.15 8.80
CA GLU A 74 14.11 7.22 9.35
C GLU A 74 14.82 7.80 10.58
N SER A 75 15.19 9.08 10.54
CA SER A 75 15.78 9.78 11.70
C SER A 75 14.79 9.88 12.86
N ALA A 76 13.52 10.22 12.61
CA ALA A 76 12.47 10.22 13.62
C ALA A 76 12.25 8.82 14.23
N ALA A 77 12.27 7.76 13.40
CA ALA A 77 12.17 6.38 13.87
C ALA A 77 13.38 5.98 14.73
N ARG A 78 14.60 6.36 14.34
CA ARG A 78 15.84 6.11 15.10
C ARG A 78 15.84 6.86 16.43
N GLU A 79 15.41 8.12 16.45
CA GLU A 79 15.27 8.89 17.69
C GLU A 79 14.21 8.31 18.63
N ALA A 80 13.06 7.90 18.08
CA ALA A 80 12.01 7.24 18.86
C ALA A 80 12.51 5.91 19.46
N ALA A 81 13.29 5.13 18.69
CA ALA A 81 13.92 3.90 19.16
C ALA A 81 15.00 4.17 20.23
N ALA A 82 15.80 5.22 20.08
CA ALA A 82 16.81 5.62 21.05
C ALA A 82 16.19 6.12 22.38
N LYS A 83 15.09 6.89 22.30
CA LYS A 83 14.32 7.33 23.47
C LYS A 83 13.67 6.15 24.20
N LYS A 84 13.17 5.14 23.47
CA LYS A 84 12.66 3.88 24.07
C LYS A 84 13.75 3.08 24.78
N LYS A 85 14.98 3.05 24.25
CA LYS A 85 16.11 2.37 24.91
C LYS A 85 16.58 3.07 26.19
N LYS A 86 16.52 4.40 26.26
CA LYS A 86 16.88 5.16 27.47
C LYS A 86 15.85 5.07 28.60
N GLY A 87 14.60 4.72 28.31
CA GLY A 87 13.54 4.52 29.29
C GLY A 87 13.36 3.06 29.74
N GLY A 88 14.29 2.16 29.41
CA GLY A 88 14.18 0.75 29.75
C GLY A 88 14.20 0.53 31.26
N LYS A 89 13.10 -0.02 31.81
CA LYS A 89 13.12 -0.70 33.10
C LYS A 89 14.33 -1.64 33.14
N SER A 90 15.05 -1.66 34.26
CA SER A 90 16.22 -2.54 34.44
C SER A 90 15.86 -3.98 34.08
N GLU A 91 16.82 -4.76 33.59
CA GLU A 91 16.62 -6.19 33.27
C GLU A 91 15.94 -6.95 34.43
N SER A 92 16.23 -6.55 35.68
CA SER A 92 15.57 -7.10 36.88
C SER A 92 14.06 -6.92 36.89
N ASP A 93 13.55 -5.76 36.48
CA ASP A 93 12.12 -5.44 36.49
C ASP A 93 11.38 -6.19 35.39
N LEU A 94 12.01 -6.39 34.23
CA LEU A 94 11.44 -7.21 33.16
C LEU A 94 11.40 -8.68 33.56
N VAL A 95 12.44 -9.20 34.21
CA VAL A 95 12.48 -10.59 34.68
C VAL A 95 11.47 -10.83 35.81
N VAL A 96 11.30 -9.86 36.71
CA VAL A 96 10.26 -9.92 37.77
C VAL A 96 8.86 -9.84 37.16
N TRP A 97 8.66 -8.99 36.15
CA TRP A 97 7.38 -8.88 35.45
C TRP A 97 7.06 -10.13 34.62
N LEU A 98 8.04 -10.75 33.93
CA LEU A 98 7.87 -12.01 33.19
C LEU A 98 7.55 -13.21 34.10
N LYS A 99 7.95 -13.17 35.37
CA LYS A 99 7.66 -14.21 36.36
C LYS A 99 6.20 -14.27 36.78
N ASP A 100 5.40 -13.27 36.43
CA ASP A 100 3.95 -13.28 36.64
C ASP A 100 3.24 -13.60 35.31
N PRO A 101 3.05 -14.90 34.99
CA PRO A 101 2.69 -15.36 33.64
C PRO A 101 1.31 -14.87 33.19
N VAL A 102 0.41 -14.57 34.13
CA VAL A 102 -0.95 -14.12 33.83
C VAL A 102 -0.95 -12.68 33.30
N HIS A 103 -0.13 -11.81 33.88
CA HIS A 103 -0.05 -10.39 33.50
C HIS A 103 0.92 -10.17 32.34
N SER A 104 2.05 -10.88 32.33
CA SER A 104 3.06 -10.75 31.27
C SER A 104 2.65 -11.45 29.97
N GLY A 105 1.96 -12.59 30.06
CA GLY A 105 1.52 -13.35 28.89
C GLY A 105 0.55 -12.56 28.00
N GLY A 106 -0.50 -11.96 28.60
CA GLY A 106 -1.46 -11.14 27.85
C GLY A 106 -0.79 -9.92 27.20
N ALA A 107 0.05 -9.22 27.96
CA ALA A 107 0.77 -8.05 27.44
C ALA A 107 1.72 -8.38 26.27
N ILE A 108 2.40 -9.54 26.29
CA ILE A 108 3.24 -9.98 25.16
C ILE A 108 2.38 -10.27 23.93
N VAL A 109 1.29 -11.03 24.09
CA VAL A 109 0.38 -11.38 22.98
C VAL A 109 -0.22 -10.12 22.36
N SER A 110 -0.73 -9.22 23.19
CA SER A 110 -1.31 -7.95 22.76
C SER A 110 -0.29 -7.04 22.06
N THR A 111 0.96 -7.03 22.53
CA THR A 111 2.04 -6.29 21.86
C THR A 111 2.35 -6.85 20.47
N VAL A 112 2.49 -8.19 20.36
CA VAL A 112 2.74 -8.85 19.07
C VAL A 112 1.58 -8.60 18.10
N LEU A 113 0.34 -8.64 18.58
CA LEU A 113 -0.85 -8.39 17.78
C LEU A 113 -0.88 -6.97 17.23
N VAL A 114 -0.62 -5.96 18.08
CA VAL A 114 -0.59 -4.54 17.66
C VAL A 114 0.53 -4.29 16.66
N VAL A 115 1.74 -4.80 16.92
CA VAL A 115 2.88 -4.64 16.01
C VAL A 115 2.61 -5.34 14.67
N GLY A 116 2.07 -6.57 14.70
CA GLY A 116 1.71 -7.32 13.51
C GLY A 116 0.66 -6.60 12.66
N LEU A 117 -0.40 -6.09 13.28
CA LEU A 117 -1.42 -5.29 12.61
C LEU A 117 -0.86 -3.99 12.02
N GLY A 118 0.06 -3.33 12.72
CA GLY A 118 0.74 -2.14 12.24
C GLY A 118 1.59 -2.40 10.99
N VAL A 119 2.39 -3.47 10.99
CA VAL A 119 3.22 -3.86 9.83
C VAL A 119 2.36 -4.23 8.63
N VAL A 120 1.30 -5.01 8.83
CA VAL A 120 0.38 -5.40 7.75
C VAL A 120 -0.39 -4.19 7.22
N GLY A 121 -0.86 -3.31 8.10
CA GLY A 121 -1.53 -2.07 7.74
C GLY A 121 -0.63 -1.16 6.90
N TRP A 122 0.61 -0.95 7.34
CA TRP A 122 1.60 -0.14 6.62
C TRP A 122 1.92 -0.73 5.23
N ARG A 123 2.09 -2.06 5.14
CA ARG A 123 2.30 -2.72 3.84
C ARG A 123 1.10 -2.53 2.90
N LYS A 124 -0.13 -2.66 3.40
CA LYS A 124 -1.34 -2.42 2.59
C LYS A 124 -1.51 -0.95 2.20
N TYR A 125 -1.09 -0.02 3.07
CA TYR A 125 -1.10 1.42 2.78
C TYR A 125 -0.17 1.75 1.62
N ARG A 126 1.07 1.23 1.63
CA ARG A 126 2.01 1.40 0.52
C ARG A 126 1.53 0.82 -0.82
N LEU A 127 0.69 -0.21 -0.78
CA LEU A 127 0.10 -0.83 -1.97
C LEU A 127 -1.19 -0.11 -2.45
N GLY A 128 -1.63 0.96 -1.78
CA GLY A 128 -2.89 1.64 -2.08
C GLY A 128 -4.15 0.82 -1.75
N GLN A 129 -3.99 -0.31 -1.04
CA GLN A 129 -5.06 -1.26 -0.71
C GLN A 129 -5.60 -1.05 0.72
N PHE A 130 -5.15 0.00 1.41
CA PHE A 130 -5.63 0.34 2.73
C PHE A 130 -6.96 1.06 2.61
N SER A 131 -8.03 0.38 3.03
CA SER A 131 -9.40 0.90 3.03
C SER A 131 -9.90 1.05 4.46
N TRP A 132 -10.89 1.91 4.66
CA TRP A 132 -11.60 2.04 5.94
C TRP A 132 -12.22 0.71 6.39
N SER A 133 -12.58 -0.16 5.43
CA SER A 133 -13.00 -1.53 5.72
C SER A 133 -11.89 -2.36 6.38
N THR A 134 -10.66 -2.29 5.88
CA THR A 134 -9.51 -2.99 6.48
C THR A 134 -9.12 -2.41 7.83
N ALA A 135 -9.24 -1.10 8.02
CA ALA A 135 -9.05 -0.45 9.32
C ALA A 135 -10.11 -0.92 10.33
N GLY A 136 -11.37 -1.01 9.90
CA GLY A 136 -12.48 -1.51 10.72
C GLY A 136 -12.30 -2.97 11.16
N ILE A 137 -11.79 -3.84 10.27
CA ILE A 137 -11.46 -5.23 10.63
C ILE A 137 -10.36 -5.26 11.70
N GLY A 138 -9.29 -4.47 11.53
CA GLY A 138 -8.23 -4.37 12.54
C GLY A 138 -8.74 -3.87 13.90
N ALA A 139 -9.59 -2.85 13.90
CA ALA A 139 -10.23 -2.33 15.11
C ALA A 139 -11.14 -3.38 15.78
N GLY A 140 -11.88 -4.17 14.98
CA GLY A 140 -12.71 -5.27 15.48
C GLY A 140 -11.90 -6.38 16.14
N ILE A 141 -10.76 -6.76 15.55
CA ILE A 141 -9.85 -7.75 16.14
C ILE A 141 -9.33 -7.25 17.49
N LEU A 142 -8.88 -5.99 17.56
CA LEU A 142 -8.38 -5.40 18.81
C LEU A 142 -9.46 -5.35 19.91
N ALA A 143 -10.68 -4.94 19.56
CA ALA A 143 -11.81 -4.95 20.47
C ALA A 143 -12.15 -6.36 20.97
N GLY A 144 -12.15 -7.36 20.07
CA GLY A 144 -12.39 -8.76 20.42
C GLY A 144 -11.35 -9.32 21.39
N VAL A 145 -10.07 -9.11 21.11
CA VAL A 145 -8.97 -9.54 22.00
C VAL A 145 -9.09 -8.89 23.38
N SER A 146 -9.40 -7.59 23.42
CA SER A 146 -9.55 -6.84 24.67
C SER A 146 -10.69 -7.37 25.54
N LEU A 147 -11.82 -7.76 24.93
CA LEU A 147 -12.94 -8.39 25.64
C LEU A 147 -12.55 -9.76 26.21
N VAL A 148 -11.82 -10.57 25.44
CA VAL A 148 -11.35 -11.89 25.90
C VAL A 148 -10.42 -11.73 27.10
N GLU A 149 -9.43 -10.82 27.04
CA GLU A 149 -8.54 -10.54 28.18
C GLU A 149 -9.32 -10.09 29.42
N TYR A 150 -10.32 -9.22 29.26
CA TYR A 150 -11.17 -8.78 30.37
C TYR A 150 -11.91 -9.94 31.05
N PHE A 151 -12.54 -10.82 30.26
CA PHE A 151 -13.28 -11.96 30.81
C PHE A 151 -12.37 -13.01 31.44
N VAL A 152 -11.21 -13.29 30.84
CA VAL A 152 -10.20 -14.21 31.39
C VAL A 152 -9.65 -13.66 32.71
N GLY A 153 -9.33 -12.37 32.78
CA GLY A 153 -8.85 -11.72 34.01
C GLY A 153 -9.90 -11.78 35.12
N LYS A 154 -11.16 -11.46 34.80
CA LYS A 154 -12.28 -11.54 35.75
C LYS A 154 -12.52 -12.96 36.26
N PHE A 155 -12.43 -13.95 35.38
CA PHE A 155 -12.54 -15.37 35.73
C PHE A 155 -11.38 -15.82 36.62
N ALA A 156 -10.14 -15.54 36.23
CA ALA A 156 -8.95 -15.89 37.01
C ALA A 156 -9.00 -15.27 38.42
N GLN A 157 -9.41 -14.01 38.54
CA GLN A 157 -9.55 -13.32 39.83
C GLN A 157 -10.64 -13.97 40.70
N SER A 158 -11.78 -14.33 40.12
CA SER A 158 -12.85 -15.08 40.80
C SER A 158 -12.38 -16.44 41.33
N TYR A 159 -11.60 -17.18 40.53
CA TYR A 159 -11.05 -18.48 40.91
C TYR A 159 -9.97 -18.41 41.98
N LEU A 160 -9.10 -17.40 41.93
CA LEU A 160 -8.07 -17.18 42.95
C LEU A 160 -8.66 -16.69 44.27
N THR A 161 -9.72 -15.89 44.24
CA THR A 161 -10.41 -15.40 45.45
C THR A 161 -11.15 -16.52 46.18
N LYS A 162 -11.63 -17.55 45.47
CA LYS A 162 -12.26 -18.75 46.08
C LYS A 162 -11.28 -19.75 46.71
N ARG A 163 -9.97 -19.60 46.48
CA ARG A 163 -8.93 -20.53 46.99
C ARG A 163 -8.16 -20.00 48.21
N LYS A 164 -8.44 -18.78 48.68
CA LYS A 164 -7.98 -18.25 49.97
C LYS A 164 -9.09 -18.39 51.00
#